data_AF-A0A4Q5RLI1-F1
#
_entry.id   AF-A0A4Q5RLI1-F1
#
_cell.length_a   1.000
_cell.length_b   1.000
_cell.length_c   1.000
_cell.angle_alpha   90.00
_cell.angle_beta   90.00
_cell.angle_gamma   90.00
#
_symmetry.space_group_name_H-M   'P 1'
#
loop_
_entity.id
_entity.type
_entity.pdbx_description
1 polymer ?
#
loop_
_entity_poly.entity_id
_entity_poly.type
_entity_poly.pdbx_seq_one_letter_code
_entity_poly.pdbx_strand_id
1 'polypeptide(L)'
;MLFLYQLTVLFYQFGIWLASGFNPKAKLWIDGRRTQKLGTLKESIWFHFASLGEFEQGRPVLEKLKAENPSVKTVVTFFSPSGYEIRKNTPLADYVYYLPLDTRRNAKQFLNTINPKVAIFTKYEYWYFFMDE
;
A
#
# COMPACT_ATOMS: atom_id res chain seq x y z
N MET A 1 -11.91 11.41 18.91
CA MET A 1 -11.18 10.17 18.54
C MET A 1 -10.52 10.30 17.18
N LEU A 2 -11.26 10.62 16.10
CA LEU A 2 -10.67 10.78 14.76
C LEU A 2 -9.60 11.88 14.66
N PHE A 3 -9.78 13.01 15.36
CA PHE A 3 -8.77 14.06 15.44
C PHE A 3 -7.43 13.57 16.01
N LEU A 4 -7.47 12.76 17.09
CA LEU A 4 -6.26 12.17 17.67
C LEU A 4 -5.59 11.20 16.70
N TYR A 5 -6.36 10.38 16.00
CA TYR A 5 -5.85 9.49 14.96
C TYR A 5 -5.10 10.24 13.86
N GLN A 6 -5.72 11.30 13.31
CA GLN A 6 -5.09 12.15 12.30
C GLN A 6 -3.79 12.77 12.81
N LEU A 7 -3.78 13.28 14.05
CA LEU A 7 -2.56 13.80 14.66
C LEU A 7 -1.48 12.73 14.76
N THR A 8 -1.82 11.51 15.20
CA THR A 8 -0.86 10.39 15.27
C THR A 8 -0.27 10.08 13.90
N VAL A 9 -1.08 10.05 12.84
CA VAL A 9 -0.60 9.82 11.47
C VAL A 9 0.36 10.93 11.02
N LEU A 10 0.04 12.19 11.31
CA LEU A 10 0.89 13.33 10.96
C LEU A 10 2.20 13.34 11.76
N PHE A 11 2.15 13.09 13.07
CA PHE A 11 3.34 12.98 13.90
C PHE A 11 4.22 11.81 13.51
N TYR A 12 3.62 10.66 13.14
CA TYR A 12 4.37 9.53 12.61
C TYR A 12 5.10 9.91 11.32
N GLN A 13 4.42 10.55 10.37
CA GLN A 13 5.07 11.04 9.14
C GLN A 13 6.22 12.01 9.45
N PHE A 14 6.01 12.95 10.37
CA PHE A 14 7.03 13.91 10.77
C PHE A 14 8.24 13.21 11.43
N GLY A 15 8.01 12.23 12.29
CA GLY A 15 9.07 11.42 12.90
C GLY A 15 9.89 10.65 11.87
N ILE A 16 9.23 10.04 10.87
CA ILE A 16 9.92 9.36 9.76
C ILE A 16 10.69 10.38 8.91
N TRP A 17 10.17 11.59 8.73
CA TRP A 17 10.87 12.67 8.03
C TRP A 17 12.14 13.10 8.74
N LEU A 18 12.10 13.31 10.06
CA LEU A 18 13.30 13.56 10.85
C LEU A 18 14.30 12.39 10.73
N ALA A 19 13.81 11.15 10.86
CA ALA A 19 14.65 9.96 10.76
C ALA A 19 15.28 9.76 9.37
N SER A 20 14.67 10.29 8.31
CA SER A 20 15.16 10.15 6.94
C SER A 20 16.53 10.80 6.69
N GLY A 21 16.96 11.72 7.56
CA GLY A 21 18.29 12.32 7.51
C GLY A 21 19.43 11.34 7.84
N PHE A 22 19.15 10.26 8.56
CA PHE A 22 20.18 9.31 9.02
C PHE A 22 19.78 7.83 8.89
N ASN A 23 18.53 7.51 8.56
CA ASN A 23 18.06 6.15 8.36
C ASN A 23 17.66 5.90 6.89
N PRO A 24 18.39 5.03 6.16
CA PRO A 24 18.09 4.74 4.75
C PRO A 24 16.68 4.18 4.51
N LYS A 25 16.13 3.37 5.43
CA LYS A 25 14.77 2.84 5.30
C LYS A 25 13.73 3.95 5.44
N ALA A 26 13.90 4.87 6.39
CA ALA A 26 13.02 6.02 6.53
C ALA A 26 13.07 6.92 5.28
N LYS A 27 14.26 7.11 4.70
CA LYS A 27 14.43 7.83 3.44
C LYS A 27 13.69 7.17 2.29
N LEU A 28 13.83 5.85 2.11
CA LEU A 28 13.09 5.09 1.09
C LEU A 28 11.58 5.17 1.31
N TRP A 29 11.12 5.10 2.56
CA TRP A 29 9.69 5.18 2.91
C TRP A 29 9.06 6.50 2.45
N ILE A 30 9.79 7.61 2.57
CA ILE A 30 9.35 8.95 2.13
C ILE A 30 9.51 9.12 0.63
N ASP A 31 10.70 8.86 0.09
CA ASP A 31 11.02 9.14 -1.31
C ASP A 31 10.14 8.29 -2.23
N GLY A 32 9.88 7.03 -1.87
CA GLY A 32 8.99 6.15 -2.60
C GLY A 32 7.53 6.64 -2.63
N ARG A 33 7.01 7.14 -1.51
CA ARG A 33 5.66 7.72 -1.44
C ARG A 33 5.53 9.05 -2.15
N ARG A 34 6.59 9.85 -2.19
CA ARG A 34 6.60 11.16 -2.87
C ARG A 34 6.65 11.01 -4.39
N THR A 35 7.39 10.01 -4.88
CA THR A 35 7.66 9.84 -6.32
C THR A 35 6.70 8.89 -7.02
N GLN A 36 5.91 8.10 -6.28
CA GLN A 36 4.94 7.18 -6.89
C GLN A 36 3.88 7.93 -7.70
N LYS A 37 3.65 7.43 -8.92
CA LYS A 37 2.58 7.88 -9.80
C LYS A 37 1.55 6.77 -9.90
N LEU A 38 0.33 7.07 -9.48
CA LEU A 38 -0.77 6.11 -9.55
C LEU A 38 -1.24 5.98 -11.00
N GLY A 39 -1.39 4.74 -11.46
CA GLY A 39 -2.00 4.41 -12.74
C GLY A 39 -3.49 4.20 -12.54
N THR A 40 -4.30 4.79 -13.41
CA THR A 40 -5.74 4.60 -13.36
C THR A 40 -6.09 3.19 -13.80
N LEU A 41 -6.83 2.47 -12.95
CA LEU A 41 -7.39 1.16 -13.26
C LEU A 41 -8.92 1.21 -13.18
N LYS A 42 -9.54 0.18 -13.75
CA LYS A 42 -10.94 -0.12 -13.54
C LYS A 42 -11.05 -1.52 -12.98
N GLU A 43 -11.93 -1.68 -12.00
CA GLU A 43 -12.33 -3.00 -11.47
C GLU A 43 -11.17 -3.89 -10.98
N SER A 44 -10.27 -3.32 -10.19
CA SER A 44 -9.10 -4.06 -9.69
C SER A 44 -9.38 -4.90 -8.44
N ILE A 45 -8.51 -5.86 -8.14
CA ILE A 45 -8.41 -6.49 -6.84
C ILE A 45 -7.17 -5.93 -6.14
N TRP A 46 -7.36 -5.33 -4.98
CA TRP A 46 -6.30 -4.71 -4.20
C TRP A 46 -5.87 -5.62 -3.06
N PHE A 47 -4.58 -5.96 -3.03
CA PHE A 47 -3.94 -6.64 -1.91
C PHE A 47 -3.03 -5.67 -1.16
N HIS A 48 -3.10 -5.70 0.17
CA HIS A 48 -2.21 -4.94 1.03
C HIS A 48 -1.39 -5.84 1.95
N PHE A 49 -0.08 -5.58 2.00
CA PHE A 49 0.87 -6.27 2.86
C PHE A 49 1.71 -5.27 3.66
N ALA A 50 1.91 -5.54 4.95
CA ALA A 50 2.74 -4.68 5.80
C ALA A 50 4.22 -4.70 5.36
N SER A 51 4.75 -5.89 5.07
CA SER A 51 6.15 -6.12 4.73
C SER A 51 6.34 -7.34 3.81
N LEU A 52 7.59 -7.75 3.60
CA LEU A 52 7.92 -8.93 2.80
C LEU A 52 7.36 -10.23 3.42
N GLY A 53 7.40 -10.37 4.74
CA GLY A 53 6.94 -11.59 5.42
C GLY A 53 5.45 -11.85 5.17
N GLU A 54 4.63 -10.82 5.32
CA GLU A 54 3.18 -10.90 5.06
C GLU A 54 2.89 -11.15 3.58
N PHE A 55 3.68 -10.56 2.67
CA PHE A 55 3.55 -10.86 1.25
C PHE A 55 3.83 -12.32 0.94
N GLU A 56 4.89 -12.91 1.48
CA GLU A 56 5.20 -14.33 1.25
C GLU A 56 4.07 -15.25 1.75
N GLN A 57 3.40 -14.88 2.84
CA GLN A 57 2.23 -15.61 3.35
C GLN A 57 1.02 -15.50 2.41
N GLY A 58 0.77 -14.31 1.84
CA GLY A 58 -0.34 -14.08 0.90
C GLY A 58 -0.05 -14.44 -0.56
N ARG A 59 1.23 -14.62 -0.92
CA ARG A 59 1.68 -14.86 -2.30
C ARG A 59 0.99 -16.05 -2.96
N PRO A 60 0.81 -17.22 -2.30
CA PRO A 60 0.14 -18.36 -2.91
C PRO A 60 -1.30 -18.05 -3.36
N VAL A 61 -2.01 -17.19 -2.62
CA VAL A 61 -3.37 -16.76 -2.97
C VAL A 61 -3.34 -15.87 -4.21
N LEU A 62 -2.39 -14.94 -4.28
CA LEU A 62 -2.22 -14.05 -5.43
C LEU A 62 -1.78 -14.81 -6.69
N GLU A 63 -0.87 -15.78 -6.56
CA GLU A 63 -0.44 -16.66 -7.64
C GLU A 63 -1.62 -17.47 -8.20
N LYS A 64 -2.40 -18.09 -7.30
CA LYS A 64 -3.58 -18.87 -7.67
C LYS A 64 -4.63 -18.01 -8.39
N LEU A 65 -4.90 -16.80 -7.87
CA LEU A 65 -5.81 -15.83 -8.49
C LEU A 65 -5.37 -15.48 -9.91
N LYS A 66 -4.09 -15.16 -10.13
CA LYS A 66 -3.57 -14.80 -11.46
C LYS A 66 -3.54 -15.99 -12.41
N ALA A 67 -3.32 -17.21 -11.92
CA ALA A 67 -3.39 -18.42 -12.73
C ALA A 67 -4.81 -18.71 -13.22
N GLU A 68 -5.82 -18.53 -12.37
CA GLU A 68 -7.23 -18.78 -12.72
C GLU A 68 -7.86 -17.65 -13.52
N ASN A 69 -7.45 -16.40 -13.26
CA ASN A 69 -8.00 -15.22 -13.91
C ASN A 69 -6.87 -14.28 -14.40
N PRO A 70 -6.12 -14.62 -15.46
CA PRO A 70 -4.97 -13.82 -15.90
C PRO A 70 -5.30 -12.37 -16.26
N SER A 71 -6.51 -12.14 -16.78
CA SER A 71 -7.02 -10.83 -17.18
C SER A 71 -7.40 -9.91 -16.01
N VAL A 72 -7.56 -10.45 -14.79
CA VAL A 72 -7.95 -9.65 -13.63
C VAL A 72 -6.85 -8.67 -13.27
N LYS A 73 -7.25 -7.41 -13.07
CA LYS A 73 -6.34 -6.34 -12.69
C LYS A 73 -6.06 -6.40 -11.20
N THR A 74 -4.79 -6.37 -10.84
CA THR A 74 -4.33 -6.55 -9.46
C THR A 74 -3.42 -5.40 -9.05
N VAL A 75 -3.68 -4.86 -7.87
CA VAL A 75 -2.83 -3.85 -7.24
C VAL A 75 -2.29 -4.42 -5.95
N VAL A 76 -0.98 -4.31 -5.74
CA VAL A 76 -0.34 -4.68 -4.48
C VAL A 76 0.20 -3.44 -3.81
N THR A 77 -0.07 -3.25 -2.52
CA THR A 77 0.55 -2.19 -1.74
C THR A 77 1.37 -2.71 -0.59
N PHE A 78 2.46 -1.99 -0.31
CA PHE A 78 3.34 -2.26 0.82
C PHE A 78 3.41 -1.08 1.77
N PHE A 79 3.39 -1.33 3.08
CA PHE A 79 3.67 -0.27 4.04
C PHE A 79 5.17 -0.03 4.19
N SER A 80 5.96 -1.10 4.35
CA SER A 80 7.39 -1.02 4.63
C SER A 80 8.26 -1.02 3.36
N PRO A 81 9.47 -0.41 3.40
CA PRO A 81 10.43 -0.51 2.32
C PRO A 81 10.97 -1.92 2.13
N SER A 82 11.00 -2.74 3.19
CA SER A 82 11.49 -4.12 3.07
C SER A 82 10.57 -4.98 2.20
N GLY A 83 9.26 -4.73 2.19
CA GLY A 83 8.35 -5.36 1.24
C GLY A 83 8.45 -4.73 -0.15
N TYR A 84 8.27 -3.41 -0.21
CA TYR A 84 8.19 -2.69 -1.48
C TYR A 84 9.47 -2.82 -2.32
N GLU A 85 10.64 -2.52 -1.77
CA GLU A 85 11.87 -2.48 -2.58
C GLU A 85 12.23 -3.84 -3.19
N ILE A 86 11.85 -4.93 -2.52
CA ILE A 86 12.10 -6.30 -2.97
C ILE A 86 11.05 -6.76 -3.99
N ARG A 87 9.79 -6.31 -3.86
CA ARG A 87 8.65 -6.84 -4.64
C ARG A 87 7.96 -5.82 -5.55
N LYS A 88 8.47 -4.59 -5.67
CA LYS A 88 7.91 -3.53 -6.55
C LYS A 88 7.79 -3.91 -8.03
N ASN A 89 8.56 -4.89 -8.49
CA ASN A 89 8.53 -5.41 -9.87
C ASN A 89 7.96 -6.83 -9.96
N THR A 90 7.14 -7.25 -9.00
CA THR A 90 6.52 -8.58 -9.04
C THR A 90 5.63 -8.72 -10.28
N PRO A 91 5.71 -9.84 -11.04
CA PRO A 91 4.81 -10.06 -12.17
C PRO A 91 3.38 -10.40 -11.74
N LEU A 92 3.16 -10.60 -10.44
CA LEU A 92 1.87 -10.98 -9.86
C LEU A 92 0.90 -9.80 -9.70
N ALA A 93 1.34 -8.58 -9.99
CA ALA A 93 0.53 -7.37 -9.88
C ALA A 93 0.68 -6.50 -11.12
N ASP A 94 -0.41 -5.87 -11.57
CA ASP A 94 -0.36 -4.87 -12.64
C ASP A 94 0.29 -3.57 -12.14
N TYR A 95 0.06 -3.23 -10.87
CA TYR A 95 0.76 -2.14 -10.20
C TYR A 95 1.16 -2.50 -8.77
N VAL A 96 2.32 -2.01 -8.36
CA VAL A 96 2.80 -2.09 -6.98
C VAL A 96 3.08 -0.69 -6.46
N TYR A 97 2.53 -0.36 -5.28
CA TYR A 97 2.70 0.96 -4.67
C TYR A 97 3.15 0.86 -3.22
N TYR A 98 3.68 1.95 -2.70
CA TYR A 98 3.62 2.16 -1.26
C TYR A 98 2.19 2.51 -0.88
N LEU A 99 1.68 1.94 0.22
CA LEU A 99 0.40 2.39 0.77
C LEU A 99 0.52 3.90 1.09
N PRO A 100 -0.35 4.75 0.51
CA PRO A 100 -0.37 6.17 0.85
C PRO A 100 -0.60 6.36 2.35
N LEU A 101 -0.12 7.48 2.89
CA LEU A 101 -0.36 7.80 4.29
C LEU A 101 -1.88 7.86 4.55
N ASP A 102 -2.36 7.18 5.60
CA ASP A 102 -3.78 7.05 5.90
C ASP A 102 -4.41 8.39 6.33
N THR A 103 -4.82 9.15 5.33
CA THR A 103 -5.55 10.41 5.46
C THR A 103 -6.72 10.34 4.50
N ARG A 104 -7.84 10.97 4.86
CA ARG A 104 -9.05 10.99 4.01
C ARG A 104 -8.75 11.33 2.55
N ARG A 105 -7.94 12.37 2.31
CA ARG A 105 -7.57 12.80 0.96
C ARG A 105 -6.81 11.72 0.20
N ASN A 106 -5.80 11.12 0.82
CA ASN A 106 -4.97 10.11 0.17
C ASN A 106 -5.75 8.82 -0.08
N ALA A 107 -6.54 8.36 0.90
CA ALA A 107 -7.37 7.17 0.77
C ALA A 107 -8.37 7.34 -0.37
N LYS A 108 -9.13 8.43 -0.37
CA LYS A 108 -10.07 8.76 -1.45
C LYS A 108 -9.41 8.85 -2.82
N GLN A 109 -8.28 9.55 -2.92
CA GLN A 109 -7.56 9.66 -4.19
C GLN A 109 -7.07 8.29 -4.67
N PHE A 110 -6.51 7.49 -3.78
CA PHE A 110 -5.99 6.17 -4.09
C PHE A 110 -7.10 5.23 -4.58
N LEU A 111 -8.18 5.09 -3.80
CA LEU A 111 -9.31 4.23 -4.12
C LEU A 111 -10.01 4.64 -5.41
N ASN A 112 -10.19 5.94 -5.65
CA ASN A 112 -10.74 6.42 -6.92
C ASN A 112 -9.82 6.12 -8.12
N THR A 113 -8.50 6.09 -7.90
CA THR A 113 -7.54 5.85 -8.98
C THR A 113 -7.45 4.36 -9.32
N ILE A 114 -7.38 3.49 -8.32
CA ILE A 114 -7.24 2.04 -8.55
C ILE A 114 -8.59 1.33 -8.73
N ASN A 115 -9.69 1.97 -8.32
CA ASN A 115 -11.06 1.50 -8.43
C ASN A 115 -11.23 0.01 -8.08
N PRO A 116 -10.99 -0.38 -6.82
CA PRO A 116 -10.98 -1.77 -6.43
C PRO A 116 -12.41 -2.30 -6.27
N LYS A 117 -12.70 -3.49 -6.80
CA LYS A 117 -13.92 -4.26 -6.50
C LYS A 117 -13.80 -5.07 -5.21
N VAL A 118 -12.57 -5.48 -4.89
CA VAL A 118 -12.25 -6.28 -3.72
C VAL A 118 -10.94 -5.76 -3.14
N ALA A 119 -10.89 -5.59 -1.82
CA ALA A 119 -9.68 -5.27 -1.08
C ALA A 119 -9.38 -6.40 -0.07
N ILE A 120 -8.14 -6.87 -0.04
CA ILE A 120 -7.66 -7.98 0.78
C ILE A 120 -6.50 -7.47 1.63
N PHE A 121 -6.70 -7.47 2.94
CA PHE A 121 -5.72 -7.01 3.91
C PHE A 121 -5.17 -8.20 4.70
N THR A 122 -3.86 -8.26 4.88
CA THR A 122 -3.26 -9.20 5.83
C THR A 122 -3.55 -8.79 7.28
N LYS A 123 -3.33 -9.73 8.20
CA LYS A 123 -3.69 -9.59 9.62
C LYS A 123 -3.22 -8.26 10.22
N TYR A 124 -4.11 -7.59 10.96
CA TYR A 124 -3.89 -6.32 11.69
C TYR A 124 -3.68 -5.06 10.85
N GLU A 125 -3.85 -5.11 9.53
CA GLU A 125 -3.75 -3.94 8.66
C GLU A 125 -5.05 -3.11 8.63
N TYR A 126 -5.37 -2.49 9.77
CA TYR A 126 -6.52 -1.61 9.92
C TYR A 126 -6.14 -0.15 9.74
N TRP A 127 -6.58 0.43 8.62
CA TRP A 127 -6.33 1.83 8.25
C TRP A 127 -7.65 2.56 8.15
N TYR A 128 -7.88 3.53 9.05
CA TYR A 128 -9.20 4.12 9.25
C TYR A 128 -9.78 4.71 7.97
N PHE A 129 -9.02 5.56 7.25
CA PHE A 129 -9.57 6.24 6.09
C PHE A 129 -9.69 5.33 4.87
N PHE A 130 -8.85 4.32 4.73
CA PHE A 130 -9.04 3.29 3.70
C PHE A 130 -10.22 2.36 3.96
N MET A 131 -10.69 2.26 5.21
CA MET A 131 -11.86 1.45 5.58
C MET A 131 -13.16 2.28 5.61
N ASP A 132 -13.06 3.60 5.80
CA ASP A 132 -14.19 4.54 5.83
C ASP A 132 -14.66 4.95 4.42
N GLU A 133 -13.76 4.99 3.43
CA GLU A 133 -14.03 5.36 2.03
C GLU A 133 -14.42 4.16 1.16
#